data_AF-A0A517ME86-F1
#
_entry.id   AF-A0A517ME86-F1
#
_cell.length_a   1.000
_cell.length_b   1.000
_cell.length_c   1.000
_cell.angle_alpha   90.00
_cell.angle_beta   90.00
_cell.angle_gamma   90.00
#
_symmetry.space_group_name_H-M   'P 1'
#
loop_
_entity.id
_entity.type
_entity.pdbx_description
1 polymer ?
#
loop_
_entity_poly.entity_id
_entity_poly.type
_entity_poly.pdbx_seq_one_letter_code
_entity_poly.pdbx_strand_id
1 'polypeptide(L)'
;MQKSIRHAAVVNEDMPNELRELVRAIESLPAEHRDAMRPSVDRVVECSTRRRRILNLVQEALSQLRLDMKYLIFDLEATRRERDGLQAQIDEMK
;
A
#
# COMPACT_ATOMS: atom_id res chain seq x y z
N MET A 1 16.31 24.02 26.32
CA MET A 1 16.62 22.57 26.44
C MET A 1 15.78 21.81 25.41
N GLN A 2 16.28 21.63 24.19
CA GLN A 2 15.60 20.81 23.18
C GLN A 2 16.12 19.37 23.29
N LYS A 3 15.22 18.45 23.65
CA LYS A 3 15.51 17.01 23.73
C LYS A 3 15.93 16.52 22.34
N SER A 4 17.19 16.16 22.19
CA SER A 4 17.69 15.36 21.08
C SER A 4 17.01 13.99 21.13
N ILE A 5 16.00 13.79 20.27
CA ILE A 5 15.34 12.50 20.08
C ILE A 5 16.34 11.63 19.32
N ARG A 6 17.02 10.75 20.06
CA ARG A 6 17.86 9.68 19.49
C ARG A 6 16.97 8.78 18.63
N HIS A 7 16.99 8.98 17.32
CA HIS A 7 16.48 8.00 16.37
C HIS A 7 17.61 7.00 16.12
N ALA A 8 17.61 5.89 16.84
CA ALA A 8 18.25 4.71 16.30
C ALA A 8 17.36 4.25 15.12
N ALA A 9 17.93 4.05 13.93
CA ALA A 9 17.25 3.35 12.85
C ALA A 9 16.81 1.97 13.36
N VAL A 10 15.58 1.87 13.85
CA VAL A 10 14.99 0.58 14.23
C VAL A 10 14.75 -0.17 12.94
N VAL A 11 15.50 -1.25 12.76
CA VAL A 11 15.28 -2.21 11.69
C VAL A 11 13.90 -2.85 11.88
N ASN A 12 12.91 -2.37 11.14
CA ASN A 12 11.53 -2.87 11.19
C ASN A 12 11.30 -3.96 10.15
N GLU A 13 10.43 -4.94 10.46
CA GLU A 13 10.00 -5.97 9.49
C GLU A 13 9.36 -5.33 8.23
N ASP A 14 8.72 -4.17 8.39
CA ASP A 14 8.17 -3.33 7.33
C ASP A 14 9.20 -2.64 6.42
N MET A 15 10.49 -2.98 6.51
CA MET A 15 11.53 -2.56 5.59
C MET A 15 11.75 -3.57 4.43
N PRO A 16 12.06 -3.12 3.19
CA PRO A 16 12.56 -4.01 2.13
C PRO A 16 13.82 -4.77 2.56
N ASN A 17 13.99 -6.01 2.10
CA ASN A 17 15.12 -6.85 2.49
C ASN A 17 16.48 -6.22 2.14
N GLU A 18 16.61 -5.66 0.94
CA GLU A 18 17.82 -4.96 0.48
C GLU A 18 18.19 -3.79 1.41
N LEU A 19 17.20 -3.03 1.86
CA LEU A 19 17.43 -1.90 2.76
C LEU A 19 17.83 -2.38 4.16
N ARG A 20 17.28 -3.51 4.60
CA ARG A 20 17.64 -4.17 5.87
C ARG A 20 19.10 -4.64 5.85
N GLU A 21 19.51 -5.27 4.76
CA GLU A 21 20.89 -5.70 4.55
C GLU A 21 21.85 -4.51 4.50
N LEU A 22 21.47 -3.44 3.81
CA LEU A 22 22.25 -2.20 3.76
C LEU A 22 22.43 -1.58 5.15
N VAL A 23 21.37 -1.48 5.95
CA VAL A 23 21.46 -0.95 7.33
C VAL A 23 22.39 -1.82 8.18
N ARG A 24 22.26 -3.15 8.10
CA ARG A 24 23.15 -4.08 8.83
C ARG A 24 24.62 -3.92 8.41
N ALA A 25 24.88 -3.77 7.11
CA ALA A 25 26.23 -3.52 6.61
C ALA A 25 26.81 -2.21 7.17
N ILE A 26 26.01 -1.15 7.23
CA ILE A 26 26.44 0.14 7.80
C ILE A 26 26.67 0.05 9.31
N GLU A 27 25.87 -0.74 10.03
CA GLU A 27 26.06 -0.96 11.46
C GLU A 27 27.33 -1.75 11.80
N SER A 28 27.85 -2.54 10.87
CA SER A 28 29.11 -3.27 11.01
C SER A 28 30.36 -2.38 10.90
N LEU A 29 30.20 -1.13 10.46
CA LEU A 29 31.30 -0.18 10.28
C LEU A 29 31.77 0.44 11.61
N PRO A 30 33.03 0.93 11.66
CA PRO A 30 33.53 1.69 12.80
C PRO A 30 32.63 2.88 13.15
N ALA A 31 32.58 3.23 14.44
CA ALA A 31 31.63 4.20 14.98
C ALA A 31 31.66 5.55 14.25
N GLU A 32 32.85 6.07 13.94
CA GLU A 32 33.02 7.35 13.24
C GLU A 32 32.31 7.38 11.86
N HIS A 33 32.44 6.31 11.09
CA HIS A 33 31.87 6.22 9.75
C HIS A 33 30.36 5.99 9.79
N ARG A 34 29.92 5.14 10.72
CA ARG A 34 28.50 4.88 10.96
C ARG A 34 27.78 6.13 11.45
N ASP A 35 28.36 6.89 12.37
CA ASP A 35 27.75 8.07 12.95
C ASP A 35 27.67 9.21 11.93
N ALA A 36 28.65 9.33 11.04
CA ALA A 36 28.60 10.25 9.89
C ALA A 36 27.49 9.91 8.89
N MET A 37 27.23 8.62 8.64
CA MET A 37 26.20 8.18 7.70
C MET A 37 24.80 8.04 8.31
N ARG A 38 24.69 7.96 9.64
CA ARG A 38 23.43 7.73 10.37
C ARG A 38 22.28 8.62 9.89
N PRO A 39 22.43 9.96 9.76
CA PRO A 39 21.31 10.82 9.37
C PRO A 39 20.79 10.52 7.95
N SER A 40 21.68 10.14 7.04
CA SER A 40 21.31 9.79 5.66
C SER A 40 20.58 8.44 5.62
N VAL A 41 21.05 7.46 6.38
CA VAL A 41 20.42 6.14 6.49
C VAL A 41 19.02 6.26 7.07
N ASP A 42 18.86 7.01 8.16
CA ASP A 42 17.57 7.22 8.81
C ASP A 42 16.54 7.82 7.83
N ARG A 43 16.95 8.83 7.05
CA ARG A 43 16.09 9.46 6.02
C ARG A 43 15.69 8.50 4.92
N VAL A 44 16.60 7.64 4.46
CA VAL A 44 16.30 6.66 3.41
C VAL A 44 15.35 5.59 3.93
N VAL A 45 15.57 5.11 5.15
CA VAL A 45 14.67 4.18 5.84
C VAL A 45 13.26 4.77 5.94
N GLU A 46 13.15 5.99 6.46
CA GLU A 46 11.86 6.68 6.60
C GLU A 46 11.17 6.86 5.25
N CYS A 47 11.88 7.36 4.23
CA CYS A 47 11.34 7.54 2.89
C CYS A 47 10.85 6.23 2.28
N SER A 48 11.62 5.15 2.44
CA SER A 48 11.30 3.82 1.90
C SER A 48 10.06 3.23 2.57
N THR A 49 10.01 3.26 3.91
CA THR A 49 8.86 2.78 4.68
C THR A 49 7.60 3.60 4.37
N ARG A 50 7.70 4.93 4.27
CA ARG A 50 6.58 5.79 3.90
C ARG A 50 6.05 5.48 2.50
N ARG A 51 6.95 5.33 1.52
CA ARG A 51 6.57 5.01 0.13
C ARG A 51 5.84 3.66 0.06
N ARG A 52 6.32 2.66 0.80
CA ARG A 52 5.65 1.36 0.89
C ARG A 52 4.24 1.46 1.48
N ARG A 53 4.05 2.20 2.57
CA ARG A 53 2.72 2.43 3.16
C ARG A 53 1.75 3.06 2.16
N ILE A 54 2.21 4.06 1.41
CA ILE A 54 1.39 4.71 0.37
C ILE A 54 1.01 3.70 -0.72
N LEU A 55 1.96 2.90 -1.19
CA LEU A 55 1.69 1.88 -2.21
C LEU A 55 0.70 0.82 -1.72
N ASN A 56 0.81 0.38 -0.47
CA ASN A 56 -0.15 -0.57 0.12
C ASN A 56 -1.57 0.03 0.17
N LEU A 57 -1.71 1.27 0.64
CA LEU A 57 -3.01 1.96 0.66
C LEU A 57 -3.61 2.10 -0.74
N VAL A 58 -2.78 2.43 -1.75
CA VAL A 58 -3.23 2.49 -3.14
C VAL A 58 -3.66 1.12 -3.64
N GLN A 59 -2.90 0.05 -3.32
CA GLN A 59 -3.27 -1.32 -3.70
C GLN A 59 -4.58 -1.78 -3.05
N GLU A 60 -4.80 -1.44 -1.79
CA GLU A 60 -6.05 -1.71 -1.07
C GLU A 60 -7.23 -0.97 -1.72
N ALA A 61 -7.07 0.33 -2.00
CA ALA A 61 -8.10 1.13 -2.65
C ALA A 61 -8.43 0.62 -4.06
N LEU A 62 -7.44 0.23 -4.86
CA LEU A 62 -7.64 -0.37 -6.18
C LEU A 62 -8.32 -1.74 -6.09
N SER A 63 -7.98 -2.53 -5.08
CA SER A 63 -8.61 -3.83 -4.84
C SER A 63 -10.08 -3.68 -4.48
N GLN A 64 -10.40 -2.69 -3.64
CA GLN A 64 -11.78 -2.34 -3.29
C GLN A 64 -12.54 -1.86 -4.53
N LEU A 65 -11.99 -0.91 -5.28
CA LEU A 65 -12.61 -0.41 -6.52
C LEU A 65 -12.88 -1.54 -7.52
N ARG A 66 -11.96 -2.50 -7.64
CA ARG A 66 -12.15 -3.67 -8.51
C ARG A 66 -13.31 -4.54 -8.05
N LEU A 67 -13.54 -4.68 -6.74
CA LEU A 67 -14.69 -5.39 -6.21
C LEU A 67 -15.98 -4.61 -6.47
N ASP A 68 -15.97 -3.30 -6.24
CA ASP A 68 -17.12 -2.43 -6.48
C ASP A 68 -17.56 -2.46 -7.96
N MET A 69 -16.59 -2.48 -8.89
CA MET A 69 -16.88 -2.68 -10.32
C MET A 69 -17.55 -4.02 -10.62
N LYS A 70 -17.15 -5.11 -9.94
CA LYS A 70 -17.80 -6.41 -10.11
C LYS A 70 -19.25 -6.38 -9.62
N TYR A 71 -19.52 -5.72 -8.50
CA TYR A 71 -20.90 -5.55 -8.00
C TYR A 71 -21.74 -4.71 -8.96
N LEU A 72 -21.20 -3.61 -9.48
CA LEU A 72 -21.92 -2.78 -10.44
C LEU A 72 -22.29 -3.54 -11.73
N ILE A 73 -21.37 -4.37 -12.24
CA ILE A 73 -21.64 -5.21 -13.41
C ILE A 73 -22.73 -6.25 -13.09
N PHE A 74 -22.67 -6.87 -11.92
CA PHE A 74 -23.67 -7.83 -11.49
C PHE A 74 -25.06 -7.21 -11.37
N ASP A 75 -25.18 -6.05 -10.73
CA ASP A 75 -26.45 -5.32 -10.59
C ASP A 75 -27.00 -4.90 -11.97
N LEU A 76 -26.12 -4.47 -12.88
CA LEU A 76 -26.51 -4.15 -14.25
C LEU A 76 -27.06 -5.37 -15.01
N GLU A 77 -26.46 -6.54 -14.82
CA GLU A 77 -26.97 -7.77 -15.43
C GLU A 77 -28.32 -8.20 -14.83
N ALA A 78 -28.48 -8.07 -13.51
CA ALA A 78 -29.74 -8.37 -12.84
C ALA A 78 -30.87 -7.47 -13.38
N THR A 79 -30.67 -6.16 -13.42
CA THR A 79 -31.65 -5.19 -13.94
C THR A 79 -31.95 -5.39 -15.43
N ARG A 80 -30.97 -5.80 -16.23
CA ARG A 80 -31.20 -6.18 -17.64
C ARG A 80 -32.08 -7.41 -17.76
N ARG A 81 -31.81 -8.48 -17.00
CA ARG A 81 -32.62 -9.71 -17.01
C ARG A 81 -34.05 -9.43 -16.56
N GLU A 82 -34.23 -8.62 -15.52
CA GLU A 82 -35.55 -8.22 -15.03
C GLU A 82 -36.34 -7.46 -16.10
N ARG A 83 -35.72 -6.45 -16.73
CA ARG A 83 -36.33 -5.71 -17.83
C ARG A 83 -36.71 -6.62 -18.99
N ASP A 84 -35.83 -7.52 -19.41
CA ASP A 84 -36.07 -8.40 -20.54
C ASP A 84 -37.21 -9.39 -20.23
N GLY A 85 -37.30 -9.89 -18.99
CA GLY A 85 -38.42 -10.70 -18.53
C GLY A 85 -39.75 -9.95 -18.51
N LEU A 86 -39.75 -8.69 -18.06
CA LEU A 86 -40.95 -7.83 -18.08
C LEU A 86 -41.39 -7.51 -19.51
N GLN A 87 -40.45 -7.25 -20.42
CA GLN A 87 -40.75 -6.99 -21.83
C GLN A 87 -41.39 -8.21 -22.50
N ALA A 88 -40.87 -9.41 -22.23
CA ALA A 88 -41.44 -10.65 -22.76
C ALA A 88 -42.88 -10.86 -22.29
N GLN A 89 -43.18 -10.62 -21.00
CA GLN A 89 -44.55 -10.71 -20.47
C GLN A 89 -45.51 -9.73 -21.16
N ILE A 90 -45.07 -8.49 -21.40
CA ILE A 90 -45.89 -7.49 -22.11
C ILE A 90 -46.19 -7.96 -23.53
N ASP A 91 -45.21 -8.54 -24.22
CA ASP A 91 -45.39 -8.99 -25.60
C ASP A 91 -46.28 -10.25 -25.70
N GLU A 92 -46.30 -11.11 -24.67
CA GLU A 92 -47.26 -12.23 -24.57
C GLU A 92 -48.71 -11.78 -24.30
N MET A 93 -48.90 -10.60 -23.70
CA MET A 93 -50.23 -10.03 -23.42
C MET A 93 -50.84 -9.25 -24.60
N LYS A 94 -50.07 -9.02 -25.68
CA LYS A 94 -50.54 -8.34 -26.91
C LYS A 94 -51.08 -9.33 -27.93
#